data_AF-A0A1Q5XYR1-F1
#
_entry.id   AF-A0A1Q5XYR1-F1
#
_cell.length_a   1.000
_cell.length_b   1.000
_cell.length_c   1.000
_cell.angle_alpha   90.00
_cell.angle_beta   90.00
_cell.angle_gamma   90.00
#
_symmetry.space_group_name_H-M   'P 1'
#
loop_
_entity.id
_entity.type
_entity.pdbx_description
1 polymer ?
#
loop_
_entity_poly.entity_id
_entity_poly.type
_entity_poly.pdbx_seq_one_letter_code
_entity_poly.pdbx_strand_id
1 'polypeptide(L)'
;MKNKYNEVMERIEVTPEIQERILDRLQKLDWEQEPNKTRFSFSTYRRYIAIAACFMFLLAGSLIIQHATQTPSDPPVMVKPNIVELHSVQELSKAVGFTMQEPEHLPFIVDSVQYTAYWNELGQVIYTGEANSVVFRMSSGNEEVSGDYAEYTSIKDLTINGNVVTIKGTDYQYVLALWQNDGFSYSVQFTKPVSEQELKNTVESVR
;
A
#
# COMPACT_ATOMS: atom_id res chain seq x y z
N MET A 1 22.08 13.37 34.94
CA MET A 1 22.57 12.10 35.51
C MET A 1 23.79 11.67 34.70
N LYS A 2 24.98 11.57 35.31
CA LYS A 2 26.18 11.08 34.61
C LYS A 2 26.09 9.56 34.45
N ASN A 3 26.37 9.06 33.24
CA ASN A 3 26.27 7.65 32.88
C ASN A 3 27.36 6.85 33.60
N LYS A 4 27.02 5.71 34.22
CA LYS A 4 27.94 4.84 34.99
C LYS A 4 29.20 4.45 34.22
N TYR A 5 29.13 4.47 32.89
CA TYR A 5 30.26 4.21 32.01
C TYR A 5 31.39 5.24 32.11
N ASN A 6 31.06 6.52 32.30
CA ASN A 6 32.04 7.60 32.42
C ASN A 6 32.78 7.57 33.76
N GLU A 7 32.13 7.04 34.81
CA GLU A 7 32.68 6.94 36.16
C GLU A 7 33.75 5.82 36.26
N VAL A 8 33.65 4.79 35.40
CA VAL A 8 34.66 3.71 35.32
C VAL A 8 35.86 4.13 34.47
N MET A 9 35.66 4.95 33.43
CA MET A 9 36.77 5.44 32.59
C MET A 9 37.66 6.47 33.27
N GLU A 10 37.16 7.18 34.29
CA GLU A 10 37.94 8.17 35.05
C GLU A 10 38.94 7.52 36.03
N ARG A 11 38.91 6.18 36.20
CA ARG A 11 39.78 5.43 37.14
C ARG A 11 40.81 4.52 36.48
N ILE A 12 40.94 4.53 35.15
CA ILE A 12 42.01 3.80 34.46
C ILE A 12 43.14 4.79 34.18
N GLU A 13 43.89 5.15 35.20
CA GLU A 13 45.15 5.85 35.02
C GLU A 13 46.25 4.83 34.73
N VAL A 14 46.88 4.97 33.57
CA VAL A 14 48.06 4.17 33.19
C VAL A 14 49.19 4.57 34.13
N THR A 15 49.53 3.73 35.10
CA THR A 15 50.65 4.01 36.00
C THR A 15 51.99 3.86 35.26
N PRO A 16 53.05 4.57 35.69
CA PRO A 16 54.36 4.51 35.05
C PRO A 16 54.91 3.08 34.94
N GLU A 17 54.58 2.18 35.87
CA GLU A 17 55.02 0.78 35.81
C GLU A 17 54.38 0.00 34.65
N ILE A 18 53.13 0.32 34.28
CA ILE A 18 52.44 -0.32 33.14
C ILE A 18 53.11 0.11 31.83
N GLN A 19 53.51 1.37 31.72
CA GLN A 19 54.20 1.91 30.55
C GLN A 19 55.58 1.26 30.36
N GLU A 20 56.35 1.12 31.45
CA GLU A 20 57.67 0.49 31.41
C GLU A 20 57.59 -0.98 30.98
N ARG A 21 56.56 -1.71 31.47
CA ARG A 21 56.32 -3.11 31.11
C ARG A 21 55.90 -3.30 29.65
N ILE A 22 55.25 -2.31 29.05
CA ILE A 22 54.87 -2.34 27.63
C ILE A 22 56.08 -2.04 26.75
N LEU A 23 56.92 -1.07 27.15
CA LEU A 23 58.14 -0.72 26.42
C LEU A 23 59.17 -1.85 26.43
N ASP A 24 59.37 -2.53 27.56
CA ASP A 24 60.26 -3.71 27.64
C ASP A 24 59.78 -4.86 26.71
N ARG A 25 58.46 -5.06 26.57
CA ARG A 25 57.92 -6.07 25.65
C ARG A 25 58.11 -5.70 24.19
N LEU A 26 57.91 -4.44 23.81
CA LEU A 26 58.08 -4.00 22.43
C LEU A 26 59.56 -4.08 22.02
N GLN A 27 60.48 -3.74 22.92
CA GLN A 27 61.91 -3.83 22.66
C GLN A 27 62.40 -5.27 22.49
N LYS A 28 61.78 -6.25 23.18
CA LYS A 28 62.07 -7.68 23.02
C LYS A 28 61.47 -8.31 21.75
N LEU A 29 60.47 -7.69 21.13
CA LEU A 29 59.81 -8.22 19.94
C LEU A 29 60.55 -7.88 18.63
N ASP A 30 61.38 -6.83 18.62
CA ASP A 30 62.03 -6.34 17.40
C ASP A 30 63.43 -6.93 17.10
N TRP A 31 63.99 -7.78 17.97
CA TRP A 31 65.42 -8.17 17.87
C TRP A 31 65.76 -9.67 17.79
N GLU A 32 64.79 -10.56 17.54
CA GLU A 32 65.13 -11.88 17.00
C GLU A 32 65.06 -11.87 15.46
N GLN A 33 66.09 -11.30 14.84
CA GLN A 33 66.34 -11.47 13.41
C GLN A 33 67.00 -12.83 13.12
N GLU A 34 66.37 -13.58 12.21
CA GLU A 34 66.88 -14.73 11.44
C GLU A 34 68.36 -14.62 11.00
N PRO A 35 69.14 -15.73 10.84
CA PRO A 35 69.04 -16.53 9.59
C PRO A 35 69.54 -18.00 9.62
N ASN A 36 68.93 -18.90 8.80
CA ASN A 36 69.69 -19.62 7.75
C ASN A 36 68.80 -20.36 6.70
N LYS A 37 68.73 -19.75 5.50
CA LYS A 37 68.71 -20.32 4.14
C LYS A 37 68.18 -21.77 3.94
N THR A 38 67.05 -21.87 3.24
CA THR A 38 67.06 -22.49 1.89
C THR A 38 66.19 -21.66 0.95
N ARG A 39 66.81 -21.20 -0.15
CA ARG A 39 66.13 -20.51 -1.24
C ARG A 39 65.29 -21.54 -2.01
N PHE A 40 63.98 -21.45 -1.95
CA PHE A 40 63.12 -21.91 -3.04
C PHE A 40 62.24 -20.76 -3.51
N SER A 41 62.40 -20.41 -4.78
CA SER A 41 61.65 -19.35 -5.44
C SER A 41 60.19 -19.79 -5.63
N PHE A 42 59.32 -19.40 -4.68
CA PHE A 42 57.86 -19.53 -4.79
C PHE A 42 57.17 -18.16 -4.96
N SER A 43 57.83 -17.24 -5.68
CA SER A 43 57.31 -15.88 -5.92
C SER A 43 56.09 -15.86 -6.85
N THR A 44 55.96 -16.83 -7.75
CA THR A 44 54.86 -16.88 -8.72
C THR A 44 53.58 -17.52 -8.17
N TYR A 45 53.67 -18.57 -7.34
CA TYR A 45 52.48 -19.28 -6.82
C TYR A 45 51.63 -18.46 -5.86
N ARG A 46 52.23 -17.54 -5.09
CA ARG A 46 51.49 -16.64 -4.18
C ARG A 46 50.59 -15.65 -4.94
N ARG A 47 50.94 -15.31 -6.20
CA ARG A 47 50.10 -14.48 -7.08
C ARG A 47 48.91 -15.26 -7.67
N TYR A 48 49.08 -16.56 -7.93
CA TYR A 48 48.01 -17.40 -8.50
C TYR A 48 46.96 -17.87 -7.48
N ILE A 49 47.30 -17.97 -6.19
CA ILE A 49 46.33 -18.30 -5.13
C ILE A 49 45.22 -17.23 -5.03
N ALA A 50 45.58 -15.94 -5.14
CA ALA A 50 44.60 -14.85 -5.15
C ALA A 50 43.70 -14.89 -6.39
N ILE A 51 44.27 -15.23 -7.56
CA ILE A 51 43.53 -15.33 -8.83
C ILE A 51 42.52 -16.50 -8.79
N ALA A 52 42.91 -17.65 -8.24
CA ALA A 52 42.04 -18.82 -8.12
C ALA A 52 40.83 -18.58 -7.18
N ALA A 53 41.06 -17.92 -6.05
CA ALA A 53 39.97 -17.55 -5.13
C ALA A 53 38.98 -16.55 -5.78
N CYS A 54 39.48 -15.56 -6.51
CA CYS A 54 38.63 -14.63 -7.26
C CYS A 54 37.79 -15.34 -8.34
N PHE A 55 38.34 -16.34 -9.03
CA PHE A 55 37.60 -17.15 -9.99
C PHE A 55 36.44 -17.92 -9.34
N MET A 56 36.62 -18.42 -8.12
CA MET A 56 35.57 -19.14 -7.39
C MET A 56 34.42 -18.20 -6.96
N PHE A 57 34.73 -16.98 -6.52
CA PHE A 57 33.71 -15.96 -6.22
C PHE A 57 33.00 -15.44 -7.47
N LEU A 58 33.69 -15.32 -8.60
CA LEU A 58 33.09 -14.93 -9.88
C LEU A 58 32.14 -16.01 -10.44
N LEU A 59 32.50 -17.30 -10.32
CA LEU A 59 31.64 -18.41 -10.75
C LEU A 59 30.44 -18.63 -9.81
N ALA A 60 30.63 -18.51 -8.49
CA ALA A 60 29.52 -18.57 -7.54
C ALA A 60 28.59 -17.35 -7.69
N GLY A 61 29.16 -16.16 -7.90
CA GLY A 61 28.39 -14.93 -8.14
C GLY A 61 27.59 -14.97 -9.44
N SER A 62 28.15 -15.52 -10.53
CA SER A 62 27.44 -15.62 -11.81
C SER A 62 26.24 -16.59 -11.76
N LEU A 63 26.36 -17.70 -11.02
CA LEU A 63 25.23 -18.63 -10.82
C LEU A 63 24.11 -18.00 -9.98
N ILE A 64 24.46 -17.24 -8.93
CA ILE A 64 23.46 -16.54 -8.10
C ILE A 64 22.77 -15.43 -8.91
N ILE A 65 23.51 -14.69 -9.75
CA ILE A 65 22.94 -13.67 -10.63
C ILE A 65 22.04 -14.31 -11.70
N GLN A 66 22.46 -15.42 -12.33
CA GLN A 66 21.63 -16.15 -13.29
C GLN A 66 20.32 -16.64 -12.66
N HIS A 67 20.36 -17.11 -11.41
CA HIS A 67 19.17 -17.58 -10.70
C HIS A 67 18.27 -16.43 -10.19
N ALA A 68 18.85 -15.28 -9.81
CA ALA A 68 18.10 -14.08 -9.45
C ALA A 68 17.43 -13.41 -10.67
N THR A 69 18.04 -13.52 -11.87
CA THR A 69 17.44 -13.05 -13.13
C THR A 69 16.39 -13.99 -13.72
N GLN A 70 16.22 -15.20 -13.14
CA GLN A 70 15.17 -16.15 -13.51
C GLN A 70 13.86 -15.90 -12.76
N THR A 71 13.69 -14.75 -12.12
CA THR A 71 12.33 -14.29 -11.81
C THR A 71 11.68 -13.99 -13.16
N PRO A 72 10.61 -14.69 -13.58
CA PRO A 72 9.89 -14.30 -14.79
C PRO A 72 9.41 -12.87 -14.54
N SER A 73 10.07 -11.90 -15.18
CA SER A 73 9.51 -10.57 -15.29
C SER A 73 8.38 -10.73 -16.28
N ASP A 74 7.19 -11.10 -15.79
CA ASP A 74 5.99 -10.96 -16.59
C ASP A 74 6.03 -9.53 -17.14
N PRO A 75 5.97 -9.34 -18.47
CA PRO A 75 5.86 -8.01 -19.01
C PRO A 75 4.69 -7.32 -18.30
N PRO A 76 4.80 -6.04 -17.94
CA PRO A 76 3.71 -5.35 -17.28
C PRO A 76 2.44 -5.59 -18.10
N VAL A 77 1.51 -6.36 -17.54
CA VAL A 77 0.27 -6.68 -18.21
C VAL A 77 -0.50 -5.37 -18.25
N MET A 78 -0.47 -4.71 -19.41
CA MET A 78 -1.31 -3.57 -19.70
C MET A 78 -2.74 -4.09 -19.80
N VAL A 79 -3.39 -4.29 -18.65
CA VAL A 79 -4.83 -4.56 -18.61
C VAL A 79 -5.50 -3.29 -19.10
N LYS A 80 -5.99 -3.31 -20.34
CA LYS A 80 -6.86 -2.25 -20.82
C LYS A 80 -8.04 -2.18 -19.84
N PRO A 81 -8.23 -1.05 -19.12
CA PRO A 81 -9.35 -0.93 -18.19
C PRO A 81 -10.63 -1.15 -18.98
N ASN A 82 -11.45 -2.10 -18.54
CA ASN A 82 -12.75 -2.34 -19.14
C ASN A 82 -13.76 -1.38 -18.48
N ILE A 83 -13.63 -0.09 -18.82
CA ILE A 83 -14.52 0.98 -18.35
C ILE A 83 -15.29 1.48 -19.57
N VAL A 84 -16.62 1.42 -19.50
CA VAL A 84 -17.50 1.71 -20.63
C VAL A 84 -18.58 2.70 -20.19
N GLU A 85 -18.65 3.84 -20.87
CA GLU A 85 -19.75 4.80 -20.74
C GLU A 85 -20.94 4.33 -21.59
N LEU A 86 -22.13 4.45 -21.03
CA LEU A 86 -23.38 3.90 -21.57
C LEU A 86 -24.47 4.97 -21.54
N HIS A 87 -25.56 4.74 -22.27
CA HIS A 87 -26.59 5.76 -22.50
C HIS A 87 -27.87 5.52 -21.69
N SER A 88 -27.99 4.39 -20.99
CA SER A 88 -29.18 4.06 -20.20
C SER A 88 -28.90 3.04 -19.10
N VAL A 89 -29.79 2.98 -18.10
CA VAL A 89 -29.79 1.96 -17.06
C VAL A 89 -29.96 0.53 -17.62
N GLN A 90 -30.68 0.36 -18.74
CA GLN A 90 -30.84 -0.94 -19.40
C GLN A 90 -29.53 -1.42 -20.03
N GLU A 91 -28.80 -0.52 -20.69
CA GLU A 91 -27.46 -0.82 -21.20
C GLU A 91 -26.49 -1.12 -20.06
N LEU A 92 -26.54 -0.34 -18.97
CA LEU A 92 -25.72 -0.56 -17.79
C LEU A 92 -26.00 -1.94 -17.17
N SER A 93 -27.28 -2.28 -16.96
CA SER A 93 -27.70 -3.58 -16.45
C SER A 93 -27.17 -4.73 -17.30
N LYS A 94 -27.22 -4.59 -18.62
CA LYS A 94 -26.68 -5.60 -19.55
C LYS A 94 -25.15 -5.70 -19.44
N ALA A 95 -24.45 -4.59 -19.26
CA ALA A 95 -23.00 -4.57 -19.16
C ALA A 95 -22.49 -5.21 -17.85
N VAL A 96 -23.18 -4.98 -16.72
CA VAL A 96 -22.81 -5.54 -15.41
C VAL A 96 -23.41 -6.93 -15.14
N GLY A 97 -24.37 -7.37 -15.95
CA GLY A 97 -24.95 -8.72 -15.85
C GLY A 97 -26.03 -8.90 -14.78
N PHE A 98 -26.50 -7.80 -14.17
CA PHE A 98 -27.61 -7.78 -13.21
C PHE A 98 -28.47 -6.52 -13.41
N THR A 99 -29.70 -6.53 -12.89
CA THR A 99 -30.59 -5.37 -12.98
C THR A 99 -30.09 -4.26 -12.07
N MET A 100 -29.70 -3.13 -12.65
CA MET A 100 -29.37 -1.91 -11.91
C MET A 100 -30.64 -1.29 -11.33
N GLN A 101 -30.52 -0.79 -10.11
CA GLN A 101 -31.52 0.05 -9.45
C GLN A 101 -31.16 1.53 -9.62
N GLU A 102 -32.12 2.42 -9.39
CA GLU A 102 -31.88 3.87 -9.39
C GLU A 102 -32.64 4.59 -8.26
N PRO A 103 -32.06 5.64 -7.65
CA PRO A 103 -32.80 6.52 -6.77
C PRO A 103 -33.84 7.31 -7.58
N GLU A 104 -35.11 7.19 -7.21
CA GLU A 104 -36.17 7.95 -7.88
C GLU A 104 -36.40 9.35 -7.31
N HIS A 105 -35.88 9.58 -6.11
CA HIS A 105 -35.99 10.86 -5.43
C HIS A 105 -34.59 11.40 -5.13
N LEU A 106 -34.30 12.59 -5.66
CA LEU A 106 -33.13 13.37 -5.32
C LEU A 106 -33.58 14.75 -4.81
N PRO A 107 -32.91 15.32 -3.79
CA PRO A 107 -33.27 16.61 -3.19
C PRO A 107 -32.88 17.81 -4.07
N PHE A 108 -32.77 17.62 -5.39
CA PHE A 108 -32.43 18.64 -6.37
C PHE A 108 -32.93 18.24 -7.77
N ILE A 109 -33.01 19.22 -8.67
CA ILE A 109 -33.36 18.98 -10.07
C ILE A 109 -32.13 18.46 -10.82
N VAL A 110 -32.30 17.34 -11.51
CA VAL A 110 -31.24 16.71 -12.31
C VAL A 110 -31.21 17.32 -13.71
N ASP A 111 -30.03 17.83 -14.09
CA ASP A 111 -29.77 18.39 -15.42
C ASP A 111 -29.20 17.32 -16.37
N SER A 112 -28.41 16.38 -15.84
CA SER A 112 -27.81 15.30 -16.63
C SER A 112 -27.57 14.02 -15.83
N VAL A 113 -27.52 12.89 -16.55
CA VAL A 113 -27.25 11.55 -16.00
C VAL A 113 -26.20 10.85 -16.84
N GLN A 114 -25.19 10.26 -16.20
CA GLN A 114 -24.14 9.48 -16.86
C GLN A 114 -24.08 8.06 -16.29
N TYR A 115 -23.96 7.06 -17.17
CA TYR A 115 -23.89 5.65 -16.80
C TYR A 115 -22.51 5.10 -17.15
N THR A 116 -21.87 4.40 -16.21
CA THR A 116 -20.56 3.79 -16.44
C THR A 116 -20.50 2.40 -15.83
N ALA A 117 -20.08 1.42 -16.62
CA ALA A 117 -19.72 0.09 -16.15
C ALA A 117 -18.20 0.01 -15.92
N TYR A 118 -17.80 -0.49 -14.75
CA TYR A 118 -16.42 -0.77 -14.40
C TYR A 118 -16.21 -2.28 -14.30
N TRP A 119 -15.31 -2.81 -15.13
CA TRP A 119 -14.92 -4.23 -15.18
C TRP A 119 -16.07 -5.23 -15.31
N ASN A 120 -17.24 -4.78 -15.81
CA ASN A 120 -18.49 -5.56 -15.87
C ASN A 120 -19.01 -6.01 -14.48
N GLU A 121 -18.53 -5.40 -13.39
CA GLU A 121 -18.84 -5.83 -12.02
C GLU A 121 -19.51 -4.71 -11.21
N LEU A 122 -19.13 -3.46 -11.48
CA LEU A 122 -19.62 -2.28 -10.78
C LEU A 122 -20.35 -1.36 -11.76
N GLY A 123 -21.63 -1.11 -11.48
CA GLY A 123 -22.39 -0.08 -12.15
C GLY A 123 -22.30 1.24 -11.38
N GLN A 124 -22.07 2.33 -12.09
CA GLN A 124 -22.09 3.68 -11.56
C GLN A 124 -23.07 4.55 -12.35
N VAL A 125 -23.88 5.32 -11.63
CA VAL A 125 -24.74 6.36 -12.20
C VAL A 125 -24.41 7.68 -11.52
N ILE A 126 -24.10 8.71 -12.31
CA ILE A 126 -23.84 10.06 -11.81
C ILE A 126 -25.01 10.95 -12.22
N TYR A 127 -25.71 11.50 -11.24
CA TYR A 127 -26.74 12.52 -11.42
C TYR A 127 -26.14 13.89 -11.11
N THR A 128 -26.23 14.82 -12.05
CA THR A 128 -25.69 16.18 -11.88
C THR A 128 -26.81 17.20 -12.00
N GLY A 129 -26.86 18.15 -11.06
CA GLY A 129 -27.71 19.33 -11.13
C GLY A 129 -26.97 20.58 -10.65
N GLU A 130 -27.57 21.74 -10.84
CA GLU A 130 -27.00 23.02 -10.38
C GLU A 130 -26.70 23.04 -8.86
N ALA A 131 -27.63 22.51 -8.06
CA ALA A 131 -27.51 22.55 -6.60
C ALA A 131 -26.50 21.53 -6.06
N ASN A 132 -26.48 20.31 -6.60
CA ASN A 132 -25.67 19.20 -6.10
C ASN A 132 -25.48 18.11 -7.18
N SER A 133 -24.62 17.14 -6.88
CA SER A 133 -24.45 15.92 -7.68
C SER A 133 -24.44 14.69 -6.78
N VAL A 134 -24.89 13.55 -7.31
CA VAL A 134 -24.90 12.25 -6.65
C VAL A 134 -24.19 11.21 -7.49
N VAL A 135 -23.32 10.44 -6.84
CA VAL A 135 -22.76 9.20 -7.38
C VAL A 135 -23.49 8.03 -6.72
N PHE A 136 -24.26 7.30 -7.51
CA PHE A 136 -24.85 6.03 -7.12
C PHE A 136 -23.99 4.89 -7.66
N ARG A 137 -23.74 3.88 -6.84
CA ARG A 137 -23.03 2.66 -7.25
C ARG A 137 -23.70 1.42 -6.72
N MET A 138 -23.63 0.36 -7.52
CA MET A 138 -24.12 -0.97 -7.20
C MET A 138 -23.18 -2.02 -7.78
N SER A 139 -22.80 -3.01 -6.97
CA SER A 139 -22.07 -4.20 -7.43
C SER A 139 -22.61 -5.45 -6.77
N SER A 140 -22.39 -6.60 -7.41
CA SER A 140 -22.60 -7.89 -6.75
C SER A 140 -21.55 -8.13 -5.68
N GLY A 141 -21.93 -8.75 -4.57
CA GLY A 141 -21.06 -9.10 -3.47
C GLY A 141 -21.34 -8.29 -2.22
N ASN A 142 -20.32 -8.19 -1.37
CA ASN A 142 -20.42 -7.57 -0.04
C ASN A 142 -19.26 -6.59 0.24
N GLU A 143 -18.58 -6.13 -0.80
CA GLU A 143 -17.53 -5.12 -0.69
C GLU A 143 -18.14 -3.72 -0.66
N GLU A 144 -17.47 -2.79 0.01
CA GLU A 144 -17.85 -1.38 -0.01
C GLU A 144 -17.50 -0.79 -1.40
N VAL A 145 -18.42 -0.06 -2.04
CA VAL A 145 -18.32 0.33 -3.46
C VAL A 145 -18.24 1.83 -3.72
N SER A 146 -18.32 2.67 -2.69
CA SER A 146 -18.27 4.13 -2.80
C SER A 146 -16.97 4.64 -3.41
N GLY A 147 -15.87 3.91 -3.22
CA GLY A 147 -14.53 4.39 -3.58
C GLY A 147 -14.13 5.66 -2.82
N ASP A 148 -14.78 5.90 -1.68
CA ASP A 148 -14.52 7.02 -0.79
C ASP A 148 -13.61 6.57 0.37
N TYR A 149 -12.42 7.18 0.43
CA TYR A 149 -11.41 6.93 1.46
C TYR A 149 -11.33 8.06 2.49
N ALA A 150 -12.31 8.97 2.51
CA ALA A 150 -12.36 10.06 3.47
C ALA A 150 -12.67 9.58 4.90
N GLU A 151 -12.19 10.35 5.88
CA GLU A 151 -12.52 10.15 7.29
C GLU A 151 -13.75 10.98 7.67
N TYR A 152 -14.64 10.37 8.45
CA TYR A 152 -15.92 10.95 8.86
C TYR A 152 -16.06 10.93 10.38
N THR A 153 -16.52 12.04 10.96
CA THR A 153 -16.74 12.16 12.41
C THR A 153 -18.16 11.81 12.82
N SER A 154 -19.12 11.91 11.89
CA SER A 154 -20.51 11.52 12.08
C SER A 154 -20.78 10.23 11.32
N ILE A 155 -20.97 9.12 12.05
CA ILE A 155 -21.31 7.80 11.49
C ILE A 155 -22.53 7.29 12.25
N LYS A 156 -23.57 6.89 11.52
CA LYS A 156 -24.84 6.44 12.09
C LYS A 156 -25.44 5.32 11.26
N ASP A 157 -26.03 4.33 11.93
CA ASP A 157 -26.82 3.30 11.26
C ASP A 157 -28.31 3.64 11.33
N LEU A 158 -29.00 3.51 10.21
CA LEU A 158 -30.44 3.68 10.05
C LEU A 158 -31.06 2.39 9.53
N THR A 159 -32.31 2.10 9.90
CA THR A 159 -33.10 1.06 9.25
C THR A 159 -33.97 1.70 8.17
N ILE A 160 -33.73 1.36 6.91
CA ILE A 160 -34.41 1.89 5.73
C ILE A 160 -34.85 0.71 4.86
N ASN A 161 -36.14 0.62 4.54
CA ASN A 161 -36.72 -0.50 3.78
C ASN A 161 -36.33 -1.90 4.34
N GLY A 162 -36.13 -2.02 5.66
CA GLY A 162 -35.71 -3.26 6.32
C GLY A 162 -34.20 -3.54 6.28
N ASN A 163 -33.42 -2.74 5.55
CA ASN A 163 -31.96 -2.85 5.47
C ASN A 163 -31.29 -1.94 6.50
N VAL A 164 -30.12 -2.38 6.99
CA VAL A 164 -29.23 -1.51 7.78
C VAL A 164 -28.41 -0.66 6.80
N VAL A 165 -28.56 0.66 6.91
CA VAL A 165 -27.88 1.65 6.10
C VAL A 165 -26.96 2.47 6.99
N THR A 166 -25.65 2.39 6.74
CA THR A 166 -24.66 3.22 7.42
C THR A 166 -24.50 4.52 6.67
N ILE A 167 -24.78 5.64 7.34
CA ILE A 167 -24.64 6.99 6.82
C ILE A 167 -23.40 7.66 7.44
N LYS A 168 -22.64 8.40 6.63
CA LYS A 168 -21.39 9.04 7.04
C LYS A 168 -21.31 10.50 6.61
N GLY A 169 -20.66 11.31 7.43
CA GLY A 169 -20.46 12.73 7.21
C GLY A 169 -19.72 13.43 8.36
N THR A 170 -19.91 14.74 8.46
CA THR A 170 -19.22 15.63 9.42
C THR A 170 -20.22 16.65 9.96
N ASP A 171 -20.11 17.01 11.23
CA ASP A 171 -20.96 18.01 11.90
C ASP A 171 -22.48 17.78 11.72
N TYR A 172 -22.92 16.52 11.79
CA TYR A 172 -24.32 16.10 11.60
C TYR A 172 -24.92 16.39 10.22
N GLN A 173 -24.08 16.70 9.23
CA GLN A 173 -24.44 16.67 7.81
C GLN A 173 -23.84 15.43 7.17
N TYR A 174 -24.56 14.81 6.24
CA TYR A 174 -24.19 13.53 5.66
C TYR A 174 -23.93 13.64 4.17
N VAL A 175 -22.95 12.88 3.69
CA VAL A 175 -22.59 12.83 2.27
C VAL A 175 -22.68 11.42 1.71
N LEU A 176 -22.54 10.38 2.54
CA LEU A 176 -22.40 9.01 2.08
C LEU A 176 -23.41 8.10 2.78
N ALA A 177 -24.06 7.24 2.02
CA ALA A 177 -24.89 6.14 2.50
C ALA A 177 -24.37 4.82 1.93
N LEU A 178 -24.24 3.80 2.78
CA LEU A 178 -23.75 2.47 2.43
C LEU A 178 -24.73 1.42 2.93
N TRP A 179 -25.09 0.46 2.09
CA TRP A 179 -25.90 -0.67 2.53
C TRP A 179 -25.70 -1.89 1.64
N GLN A 180 -26.22 -3.02 2.12
CA GLN A 180 -26.26 -4.27 1.40
C GLN A 180 -27.68 -4.80 1.40
N ASN A 181 -28.09 -5.39 0.27
CA ASN A 181 -29.37 -6.06 0.14
C ASN A 181 -29.25 -7.17 -0.92
N ASP A 182 -29.82 -8.35 -0.63
CA ASP A 182 -29.92 -9.47 -1.57
C ASP A 182 -28.62 -9.84 -2.32
N GLY A 183 -27.47 -9.75 -1.63
CA GLY A 183 -26.16 -10.08 -2.21
C GLY A 183 -25.55 -8.99 -3.10
N PHE A 184 -26.08 -7.77 -3.02
CA PHE A 184 -25.52 -6.59 -3.66
C PHE A 184 -25.08 -5.57 -2.62
N SER A 185 -24.02 -4.84 -2.96
CA SER A 185 -23.53 -3.68 -2.24
C SER A 185 -23.94 -2.41 -2.96
N TYR A 186 -24.30 -1.39 -2.18
CA TYR A 186 -24.78 -0.12 -2.68
C TYR A 186 -24.08 1.04 -2.00
N SER A 187 -23.88 2.13 -2.74
CA SER A 187 -23.52 3.42 -2.17
C SER A 187 -24.24 4.58 -2.85
N VAL A 188 -24.66 5.57 -2.06
CA VAL A 188 -25.10 6.89 -2.54
C VAL A 188 -24.17 7.93 -1.93
N GLN A 189 -23.49 8.70 -2.77
CA GLN A 189 -22.59 9.76 -2.34
C GLN A 189 -22.98 11.10 -2.95
N PHE A 190 -23.34 12.07 -2.10
CA PHE A 190 -23.57 13.46 -2.46
C PHE A 190 -22.24 14.22 -2.49
N THR A 191 -22.09 15.15 -3.44
CA THR A 191 -20.92 16.03 -3.50
C THR A 191 -20.96 17.10 -2.40
N LYS A 192 -22.13 17.68 -2.13
CA LYS A 192 -22.34 18.61 -1.00
C LYS A 192 -23.15 17.91 0.09
N PRO A 193 -22.83 18.11 1.38
CA PRO A 193 -23.57 17.50 2.48
C PRO A 193 -25.05 17.84 2.46
N VAL A 194 -25.87 16.86 2.82
CA VAL A 194 -27.34 16.96 2.94
C VAL A 194 -27.77 16.60 4.34
N SER A 195 -29.03 16.90 4.68
CA SER A 195 -29.62 16.45 5.95
C SER A 195 -29.80 14.94 5.99
N GLU A 196 -29.89 14.38 7.21
CA GLU A 196 -30.22 12.97 7.41
C GLU A 196 -31.50 12.55 6.67
N GLN A 197 -32.52 13.43 6.69
CA GLN A 197 -33.81 13.15 6.07
C GLN A 197 -33.74 13.12 4.54
N GLU A 198 -33.00 14.03 3.90
CA GLU A 198 -32.83 14.04 2.45
C GLU A 198 -32.07 12.80 1.96
N LEU A 199 -31.00 12.43 2.66
CA LEU A 199 -30.25 11.22 2.36
C LEU A 199 -31.10 9.97 2.59
N LYS A 200 -31.86 9.91 3.69
CA LYS A 200 -32.81 8.82 3.96
C LYS A 200 -33.85 8.69 2.84
N ASN A 201 -34.49 9.78 2.44
CA ASN A 201 -35.49 9.78 1.36
C ASN A 201 -34.90 9.28 0.03
N THR A 202 -33.65 9.66 -0.25
CA THR A 202 -32.93 9.22 -1.44
C THR A 202 -32.73 7.70 -1.41
N VAL A 203 -32.20 7.15 -0.31
CA VAL A 203 -31.97 5.71 -0.16
C VAL A 203 -33.29 4.92 -0.14
N GLU A 204 -34.33 5.44 0.51
CA GLU A 204 -35.67 4.84 0.51
C GLU A 204 -36.28 4.72 -0.89
N SER A 205 -35.90 5.61 -1.80
CA SER A 205 -36.41 5.67 -3.17
C SER A 205 -35.69 4.76 -4.16
N VAL A 206 -34.62 4.07 -3.76
CA VAL A 206 -33.85 3.20 -4.65
C VAL A 206 -34.65 1.94 -4.96
N ARG A 207 -34.91 1.69 -6.24
CA ARG A 207 -35.63 0.49 -6.71
C ARG A 207 -35.18 0.00 -8.07
#